data_AF-A0A952RTV4-F1
#
_entry.id   AF-A0A952RTV4-F1
#
_cell.length_a   1.000
_cell.length_b   1.000
_cell.length_c   1.000
_cell.angle_alpha   90.00
_cell.angle_beta   90.00
_cell.angle_gamma   90.00
#
_symmetry.space_group_name_H-M   'P 1'
#
loop_
_entity.id
_entity.type
_entity.pdbx_description
1 polymer ?
#
loop_
_entity_poly.entity_id
_entity_poly.type
_entity_poly.pdbx_seq_one_letter_code
_entity_poly.pdbx_strand_id
1 'polypeptide(L)'
;MRVLVVLVVLAIGGCPSATPKATQTDAATPDASGTAVGSKDAGAAADTASDARAVLDAWQKAQNDGDFPAYEALYAARFEGVRRSGLQVARLDRARWMKERARMMKQKTEVGVRDLGLVSLSDGAELRFVQTWSSESYKDEGEKRIVLAREKGKLLIAREEMLRSITFAAGAPTPEKLMFVATNTEPPKRAPGAPLLVLTTALDDAWLKGPPRARWATGPAAVTERDVDPAKLPPEIRSWAGREVELFGPKGAACAGKVSGFLALGRVTPHFGTRARWTGTGDFQGEPPMAEPAVAAEAWSLAGKSGRVLTLVVSTPANEACRPALWGRATTGTKPVLVGSERADVATLALMRGELAKTKEYAAAQKDYDAMKEAKDPKRWEDFDSRIDARVFKTDKETLGTISIRAGNGCGSFGATLSAAFKIDGATLTPFRPPFGDTLEPASAGDVDGDGAADLVWAEGLLRGPAGATSEVHRLEIPFLDCGC
;
A
#
# COMPACT_ATOMS: atom_id res chain seq x y z
N MET A 1 10.24 46.69 39.58
CA MET A 1 10.73 45.29 39.65
C MET A 1 11.84 45.12 38.62
N ARG A 2 13.08 44.92 39.08
CA ARG A 2 14.25 44.67 38.22
C ARG A 2 14.32 43.17 37.93
N VAL A 3 14.37 42.78 36.66
CA VAL A 3 14.58 41.39 36.24
C VAL A 3 16.07 41.17 36.02
N LEU A 4 16.63 40.24 36.79
CA LEU A 4 18.03 39.83 36.78
C LEU A 4 18.22 38.80 35.65
N VAL A 5 19.10 39.09 34.69
CA VAL A 5 19.52 38.14 33.65
C VAL A 5 20.82 37.48 34.12
N VAL A 6 20.79 36.17 34.34
CA VAL A 6 21.97 35.36 34.65
C VAL A 6 22.47 34.73 33.35
N LEU A 7 23.66 35.14 32.93
CA LEU A 7 24.38 34.59 31.78
C LEU A 7 25.30 33.47 32.28
N VAL A 8 25.07 32.23 31.87
CA VAL A 8 25.95 31.08 32.15
C VAL A 8 26.85 30.85 30.94
N VAL A 9 28.15 31.11 31.11
CA VAL A 9 29.20 30.79 30.14
C VAL A 9 29.75 29.41 30.49
N LEU A 10 29.56 28.44 29.59
CA LEU A 10 30.15 27.10 29.70
C LEU A 10 31.40 27.04 28.80
N ALA A 11 32.56 26.95 29.44
CA ALA A 11 33.84 26.69 28.79
C ALA A 11 33.98 25.19 28.49
N ILE A 12 34.21 24.85 27.22
CA ILE A 12 34.48 23.47 26.78
C ILE A 12 36.00 23.31 26.70
N GLY A 13 36.56 22.54 27.64
CA GLY A 13 37.96 22.13 27.63
C GLY A 13 38.22 21.05 26.57
N GLY A 14 39.30 21.21 25.81
CA GLY A 14 39.75 20.25 24.80
C GLY A 14 40.47 19.05 25.42
N CYS A 15 40.19 17.86 24.88
CA CYS A 15 40.98 16.65 25.09
C CYS A 15 41.88 16.39 23.88
N PRO A 16 43.18 16.05 24.08
CA PRO A 16 44.08 15.71 22.98
C PRO A 16 43.81 14.29 22.45
N SER A 17 43.76 14.17 21.13
CA SER A 17 43.65 12.91 20.41
C SER A 17 44.99 12.15 20.44
N ALA A 18 44.99 10.95 21.03
CA ALA A 18 46.08 9.99 20.87
C ALA A 18 45.68 8.97 19.79
N THR A 19 46.46 8.93 18.71
CA THR A 19 46.33 7.97 17.60
C THR A 19 46.99 6.64 17.98
N PRO A 20 46.29 5.50 17.99
CA PRO A 20 46.95 4.21 18.10
C PRO A 20 47.48 3.78 16.73
N LYS A 21 48.78 3.54 16.68
CA LYS A 21 49.53 2.98 15.55
C LYS A 21 49.15 1.50 15.42
N ALA A 22 48.48 1.12 14.33
CA ALA A 22 48.20 -0.28 14.04
C ALA A 22 49.48 -0.97 13.54
N THR A 23 49.92 -1.97 14.28
CA THR A 23 50.99 -2.89 13.90
C THR A 23 50.47 -3.85 12.83
N GLN A 24 51.07 -3.83 11.64
CA GLN A 24 50.93 -4.88 10.65
C GLN A 24 51.63 -6.13 11.15
N THR A 25 50.87 -7.22 11.29
CA THR A 25 51.42 -8.56 11.47
C THR A 25 51.16 -9.32 10.18
N ASP A 26 52.23 -9.61 9.45
CA ASP A 26 52.22 -10.53 8.32
C ASP A 26 51.82 -11.93 8.81
N ALA A 27 50.71 -12.44 8.27
CA ALA A 27 50.27 -13.82 8.49
C ALA A 27 50.41 -14.61 7.18
N ALA A 28 51.23 -15.65 7.26
CA ALA A 28 51.55 -16.59 6.22
C ALA A 28 50.31 -17.31 5.65
N THR A 29 50.37 -17.55 4.35
CA THR A 29 49.48 -18.42 3.57
C THR A 29 49.61 -19.88 4.04
N PRO A 30 48.51 -20.55 4.44
CA PRO A 30 48.46 -22.00 4.40
C PRO A 30 47.77 -22.45 3.11
N ASP A 31 48.54 -23.18 2.30
CA ASP A 31 48.00 -24.11 1.31
C ASP A 31 47.18 -25.17 2.05
N ALA A 32 45.91 -25.32 1.67
CA ALA A 32 45.09 -26.46 2.07
C ALA A 32 44.04 -26.75 1.00
N SER A 33 44.33 -27.76 0.18
CA SER A 33 43.35 -28.55 -0.55
C SER A 33 42.23 -28.99 0.41
N GLY A 34 41.12 -28.28 0.38
CA GLY A 34 39.92 -28.58 1.15
C GLY A 34 39.07 -29.60 0.42
N THR A 35 39.02 -30.82 0.98
CA THR A 35 38.06 -31.87 0.65
C THR A 35 36.63 -31.32 0.77
N ALA A 36 35.83 -31.48 -0.29
CA ALA A 36 34.43 -31.07 -0.33
C ALA A 36 33.60 -31.81 0.74
N VAL A 37 33.29 -31.11 1.83
CA VAL A 37 32.22 -31.51 2.75
C VAL A 37 30.91 -31.11 2.08
N GLY A 38 30.18 -32.08 1.53
CA GLY A 38 28.85 -31.87 1.00
C GLY A 38 27.95 -31.24 2.06
N SER A 39 27.54 -29.99 1.85
CA SER A 39 26.73 -29.25 2.80
C SER A 39 25.30 -29.82 2.84
N LYS A 40 24.95 -30.45 3.97
CA LYS A 40 23.62 -30.99 4.27
C LYS A 40 22.50 -29.93 4.13
N ASP A 41 22.85 -28.65 4.27
CA ASP A 41 21.92 -27.53 4.20
C ASP A 41 21.45 -27.24 2.76
N ALA A 42 22.28 -27.51 1.75
CA ALA A 42 21.89 -27.34 0.35
C ALA A 42 20.83 -28.39 -0.08
N GLY A 43 20.92 -29.61 0.45
CA GLY A 43 19.93 -30.66 0.22
C GLY A 43 18.57 -30.34 0.84
N ALA A 44 18.56 -29.89 2.10
CA ALA A 44 17.33 -29.51 2.80
C ALA A 44 16.59 -28.32 2.13
N ALA A 45 17.33 -27.36 1.58
CA ALA A 45 16.77 -26.24 0.85
C ALA A 45 16.15 -26.65 -0.51
N ALA A 46 16.79 -27.60 -1.22
CA ALA A 46 16.29 -28.15 -2.47
C ALA A 46 15.01 -28.98 -2.26
N ASP A 47 14.97 -29.80 -1.21
CA ASP A 47 13.79 -30.59 -0.83
C ASP A 47 12.61 -29.67 -0.48
N THR A 48 12.86 -28.60 0.28
CA THR A 48 11.84 -27.61 0.64
C THR A 48 11.28 -26.88 -0.59
N ALA A 49 12.11 -26.55 -1.58
CA ALA A 49 11.64 -25.92 -2.82
C ALA A 49 10.77 -26.87 -3.65
N SER A 50 11.13 -28.16 -3.71
CA SER A 50 10.34 -29.20 -4.39
C SER A 50 8.98 -29.40 -3.70
N ASP A 51 8.98 -29.56 -2.38
CA ASP A 51 7.76 -29.69 -1.57
C ASP A 51 6.82 -28.48 -1.76
N ALA A 52 7.38 -27.27 -1.78
CA ALA A 52 6.61 -26.05 -1.93
C ALA A 52 5.92 -25.93 -3.31
N ARG A 53 6.59 -26.37 -4.38
CA ARG A 53 5.98 -26.47 -5.72
C ARG A 53 4.86 -27.50 -5.74
N ALA A 54 5.06 -28.66 -5.12
CA ALA A 54 4.03 -29.68 -5.02
C ALA A 54 2.77 -29.18 -4.29
N VAL A 55 2.92 -28.37 -3.23
CA VAL A 55 1.80 -27.72 -2.55
C VAL A 55 1.06 -26.74 -3.49
N LEU A 56 1.79 -25.93 -4.27
CA LEU A 56 1.19 -24.99 -5.21
C LEU A 56 0.42 -25.69 -6.34
N ASP A 57 1.00 -26.76 -6.91
CA ASP A 57 0.36 -27.54 -7.96
C ASP A 57 -0.92 -28.21 -7.46
N ALA A 58 -0.89 -28.81 -6.26
CA ALA A 58 -2.05 -29.38 -5.61
C ALA A 58 -3.13 -28.31 -5.32
N TRP A 59 -2.72 -27.13 -4.87
CA TRP A 59 -3.60 -25.99 -4.60
C TRP A 59 -4.30 -25.49 -5.87
N GLN A 60 -3.58 -25.38 -6.99
CA GLN A 60 -4.15 -24.97 -8.27
C GLN A 60 -5.11 -26.04 -8.79
N LYS A 61 -4.69 -27.31 -8.77
CA LYS A 61 -5.49 -28.46 -9.21
C LYS A 61 -6.81 -28.57 -8.44
N ALA A 62 -6.76 -28.52 -7.11
CA ALA A 62 -7.94 -28.65 -6.27
C ALA A 62 -8.98 -27.55 -6.55
N GLN A 63 -8.55 -26.33 -6.87
CA GLN A 63 -9.47 -25.26 -7.27
C GLN A 63 -10.09 -25.49 -8.65
N ASN A 64 -9.29 -25.90 -9.63
CA ASN A 64 -9.79 -26.15 -10.99
C ASN A 64 -10.74 -27.35 -11.05
N ASP A 65 -10.51 -28.35 -10.21
CA ASP A 65 -11.36 -29.54 -10.13
C ASP A 65 -12.57 -29.35 -9.20
N GLY A 66 -12.63 -28.26 -8.43
CA GLY A 66 -13.64 -28.06 -7.40
C GLY A 66 -13.53 -29.04 -6.22
N ASP A 67 -12.36 -29.65 -6.01
CA ASP A 67 -12.09 -30.61 -4.93
C ASP A 67 -11.80 -29.86 -3.62
N PHE A 68 -12.89 -29.46 -2.94
CA PHE A 68 -12.79 -28.73 -1.68
C PHE A 68 -12.08 -29.52 -0.56
N PRO A 69 -12.31 -30.84 -0.36
CA PRO A 69 -11.54 -31.63 0.60
C PRO A 69 -10.03 -31.62 0.34
N ALA A 70 -9.61 -31.79 -0.92
CA ALA A 70 -8.18 -31.70 -1.27
C ALA A 70 -7.62 -30.29 -1.04
N TYR A 71 -8.39 -29.27 -1.39
CA TYR A 71 -8.02 -27.88 -1.14
C TYR A 71 -7.84 -27.60 0.36
N GLU A 72 -8.80 -27.95 1.19
CA GLU A 72 -8.77 -27.71 2.64
C GLU A 72 -7.59 -28.42 3.33
N ALA A 73 -7.22 -29.62 2.86
CA ALA A 73 -6.12 -30.41 3.41
C ALA A 73 -4.73 -29.75 3.25
N LEU A 74 -4.60 -28.76 2.35
CA LEU A 74 -3.36 -28.03 2.12
C LEU A 74 -3.10 -26.94 3.17
N TYR A 75 -4.08 -26.61 4.01
CA TYR A 75 -3.99 -25.47 4.93
C TYR A 75 -3.64 -25.88 6.35
N ALA A 76 -2.69 -25.15 6.94
CA ALA A 76 -2.24 -25.35 8.31
C ALA A 76 -3.35 -25.10 9.33
N ALA A 77 -3.21 -25.64 10.54
CA ALA A 77 -4.17 -25.39 11.61
C ALA A 77 -4.21 -23.90 12.00
N ARG A 78 -3.03 -23.25 12.03
CA ARG A 78 -2.88 -21.80 12.21
C ARG A 78 -2.74 -21.16 10.83
N PHE A 79 -3.84 -20.61 10.32
CA PHE A 79 -3.89 -19.97 9.02
C PHE A 79 -4.47 -18.55 9.09
N GLU A 80 -3.87 -17.64 8.32
CA GLU A 80 -4.39 -16.30 8.04
C GLU A 80 -4.62 -16.10 6.53
N GLY A 81 -5.83 -15.72 6.16
CA GLY A 81 -6.20 -15.40 4.79
C GLY A 81 -6.43 -13.92 4.61
N VAL A 82 -5.81 -13.31 3.60
CA VAL A 82 -6.06 -11.92 3.20
C VAL A 82 -6.62 -11.92 1.79
N ARG A 83 -7.94 -11.80 1.68
CA ARG A 83 -8.64 -11.74 0.39
C ARG A 83 -8.66 -10.30 -0.09
N ARG A 84 -8.37 -10.10 -1.38
CA ARG A 84 -8.60 -8.84 -2.09
C ARG A 84 -9.41 -9.08 -3.34
N SER A 85 -10.43 -8.25 -3.56
CA SER A 85 -11.20 -8.19 -4.81
C SER A 85 -11.49 -6.71 -5.07
N GLY A 86 -10.90 -6.19 -6.15
CA GLY A 86 -10.70 -4.76 -6.29
C GLY A 86 -10.00 -4.22 -5.04
N LEU A 87 -10.73 -3.47 -4.21
CA LEU A 87 -10.17 -2.76 -3.04
C LEU A 87 -10.83 -3.17 -1.72
N GLN A 88 -11.67 -4.20 -1.76
CA GLN A 88 -12.13 -4.81 -0.54
C GLN A 88 -11.00 -5.70 -0.02
N VAL A 89 -10.54 -5.44 1.20
CA VAL A 89 -9.60 -6.30 1.91
C VAL A 89 -10.36 -7.00 3.04
N ALA A 90 -10.32 -8.33 3.07
CA ALA A 90 -10.86 -9.11 4.17
C ALA A 90 -9.76 -9.98 4.76
N ARG A 91 -9.48 -9.80 6.06
CA ARG A 91 -8.64 -10.71 6.86
C ARG A 91 -9.53 -11.77 7.49
N LEU A 92 -9.21 -13.04 7.25
CA LEU A 92 -10.03 -14.18 7.61
C LEU A 92 -9.16 -15.21 8.32
N ASP A 93 -9.68 -15.78 9.40
CA ASP A 93 -9.14 -17.01 9.98
C ASP A 93 -9.43 -18.22 9.06
N ARG A 94 -8.86 -19.38 9.40
CA ARG A 94 -9.06 -20.64 8.65
C ARG A 94 -10.54 -20.97 8.46
N ALA A 95 -11.34 -20.91 9.51
CA ALA A 95 -12.74 -21.34 9.46
C ALA A 95 -13.57 -20.46 8.51
N ARG A 96 -13.38 -19.13 8.59
CA ARG A 96 -14.04 -18.16 7.70
C ARG A 96 -13.54 -18.31 6.26
N TRP A 97 -12.23 -18.50 6.06
CA TRP A 97 -11.64 -18.74 4.73
C TRP A 97 -12.20 -20.00 4.07
N MET A 98 -12.21 -21.12 4.79
CA MET A 98 -12.73 -22.39 4.28
C MET A 98 -14.22 -22.33 3.95
N LYS A 99 -15.02 -21.71 4.82
CA LYS A 99 -16.45 -21.50 4.55
C LYS A 99 -16.68 -20.69 3.27
N GLU A 100 -15.88 -19.66 3.04
CA GLU A 100 -15.99 -18.84 1.84
C GLU A 100 -15.55 -19.60 0.59
N ARG A 101 -14.41 -20.29 0.64
CA ARG A 101 -13.87 -21.07 -0.49
C ARG A 101 -14.79 -22.22 -0.87
N ALA A 102 -15.39 -22.92 0.11
CA ALA A 102 -16.41 -23.93 -0.14
C ALA A 102 -17.62 -23.38 -0.90
N ARG A 103 -18.01 -22.12 -0.67
CA ARG A 103 -19.09 -21.46 -1.42
C ARG A 103 -18.64 -21.13 -2.85
N MET A 104 -17.43 -20.62 -3.03
CA MET A 104 -16.89 -20.23 -4.35
C MET A 104 -16.66 -21.44 -5.26
N MET A 105 -16.13 -22.55 -4.71
CA MET A 105 -15.84 -23.79 -5.46
C MET A 105 -17.09 -24.53 -5.96
N LYS A 106 -18.29 -24.12 -5.55
CA LYS A 106 -19.54 -24.63 -6.14
C LYS A 106 -19.77 -24.12 -7.56
N GLN A 107 -19.09 -23.06 -7.95
CA GLN A 107 -19.14 -22.50 -9.30
C GLN A 107 -17.96 -23.04 -10.09
N LYS A 108 -18.15 -23.23 -11.40
CA LYS A 108 -17.03 -23.58 -12.29
C LYS A 108 -16.08 -22.40 -12.36
N THR A 109 -14.84 -22.62 -11.96
CA THR A 109 -13.77 -21.61 -11.96
C THR A 109 -12.53 -22.15 -12.64
N GLU A 110 -11.75 -21.25 -13.22
CA GLU A 110 -10.42 -21.55 -13.75
C GLU A 110 -9.40 -20.66 -13.03
N VAL A 111 -8.32 -21.29 -12.57
CA VAL A 111 -7.21 -20.70 -11.83
C VAL A 111 -5.91 -20.98 -12.59
N GLY A 112 -5.30 -19.90 -13.05
CA GLY A 112 -3.97 -19.89 -13.67
C GLY A 112 -2.91 -19.38 -12.69
N VAL A 113 -1.68 -19.87 -12.85
CA VAL A 113 -0.49 -19.45 -12.09
C VAL A 113 0.63 -19.15 -13.09
N ARG A 114 1.28 -18.00 -12.94
CA ARG A 114 2.47 -17.63 -13.71
C ARG A 114 3.48 -16.83 -12.87
N ASP A 115 4.70 -16.69 -13.37
CA ASP A 115 5.78 -15.89 -12.77
C ASP A 115 6.08 -16.27 -11.31
N LEU A 116 6.18 -17.57 -11.04
CA LEU A 116 6.49 -18.09 -9.71
C LEU A 116 7.88 -17.68 -9.23
N GLY A 117 7.93 -16.84 -8.21
CA GLY A 117 9.07 -16.65 -7.31
C GLY A 117 8.92 -17.52 -6.06
N LEU A 118 10.00 -18.17 -5.67
CA LEU A 118 10.06 -19.06 -4.50
C LEU A 118 11.28 -18.70 -3.66
N VAL A 119 11.07 -18.55 -2.35
CA VAL A 119 12.13 -18.37 -1.36
C VAL A 119 12.00 -19.48 -0.32
N SER A 120 12.99 -20.38 -0.24
CA SER A 120 13.05 -21.39 0.82
C SER A 120 13.44 -20.74 2.14
N LEU A 121 12.76 -21.13 3.22
CA LEU A 121 13.05 -20.73 4.59
C LEU A 121 13.45 -21.97 5.39
N SER A 122 14.03 -21.80 6.58
CA SER A 122 14.48 -22.92 7.42
C SER A 122 13.37 -23.89 7.82
N ASP A 123 12.14 -23.40 7.95
CA ASP A 123 10.96 -24.12 8.44
C ASP A 123 9.74 -24.01 7.51
N GLY A 124 9.96 -23.56 6.27
CA GLY A 124 8.88 -23.23 5.35
C GLY A 124 9.35 -22.70 4.00
N ALA A 125 8.44 -22.03 3.30
CA ALA A 125 8.76 -21.34 2.05
C ALA A 125 7.79 -20.17 1.83
N GLU A 126 8.24 -19.14 1.12
CA GLU A 126 7.38 -18.09 0.58
C GLU A 126 7.26 -18.25 -0.94
N LEU A 127 6.03 -18.25 -1.44
CA LEU A 127 5.68 -18.28 -2.85
C LEU A 127 5.06 -16.95 -3.24
N ARG A 128 5.49 -16.39 -4.37
CA ARG A 128 4.87 -15.22 -5.03
C ARG A 128 4.64 -15.52 -6.49
N PHE A 129 3.44 -15.26 -6.98
CA PHE A 129 3.09 -15.53 -8.37
C PHE A 129 1.93 -14.65 -8.80
N VAL A 130 1.71 -14.54 -10.10
CA VAL A 130 0.48 -13.94 -10.63
C VAL A 130 -0.56 -15.03 -10.78
N GLN A 131 -1.71 -14.82 -10.15
CA GLN A 131 -2.89 -15.65 -10.29
C GLN A 131 -3.83 -15.02 -11.32
N THR A 132 -4.32 -15.81 -12.26
CA THR A 132 -5.53 -15.48 -13.02
C THR A 132 -6.69 -16.28 -12.46
N TRP A 133 -7.84 -15.66 -12.21
CA TRP A 133 -9.07 -16.36 -11.81
C TRP A 133 -10.19 -15.97 -12.76
N SER A 134 -10.93 -16.95 -13.26
CA SER A 134 -12.13 -16.71 -14.06
C SER A 134 -13.28 -17.61 -13.66
N SER A 135 -14.48 -17.06 -13.71
CA SER A 135 -15.76 -17.75 -13.72
C SER A 135 -16.55 -17.31 -14.95
N GLU A 136 -17.81 -17.75 -15.06
CA GLU A 136 -18.68 -17.40 -16.19
C GLU A 136 -18.86 -15.88 -16.39
N SER A 137 -18.96 -15.10 -15.30
CA SER A 137 -19.29 -13.67 -15.35
C SER A 137 -18.20 -12.75 -14.82
N TYR A 138 -17.05 -13.29 -14.40
CA TYR A 138 -16.01 -12.51 -13.74
C TYR A 138 -14.63 -13.06 -14.07
N LYS A 139 -13.68 -12.15 -14.31
CA LYS A 139 -12.26 -12.47 -14.44
C LYS A 139 -11.43 -11.46 -13.68
N ASP A 140 -10.47 -11.94 -12.91
CA ASP A 140 -9.44 -11.10 -12.32
C ASP A 140 -8.04 -11.68 -12.51
N GLU A 141 -7.06 -10.80 -12.38
CA GLU A 141 -5.66 -11.17 -12.33
C GLU A 141 -4.97 -10.40 -11.20
N GLY A 142 -4.10 -11.07 -10.46
CA GLY A 142 -3.56 -10.52 -9.23
C GLY A 142 -2.26 -11.16 -8.79
N GLU A 143 -1.32 -10.36 -8.27
CA GLU A 143 -0.17 -10.90 -7.56
C GLU A 143 -0.65 -11.53 -6.25
N LYS A 144 -0.18 -12.74 -5.99
CA LYS A 144 -0.55 -13.57 -4.86
C LYS A 144 0.69 -13.98 -4.09
N ARG A 145 0.55 -14.03 -2.76
CA ARG A 145 1.55 -14.53 -1.84
C ARG A 145 1.00 -15.71 -1.05
N ILE A 146 1.74 -16.80 -1.01
CA ILE A 146 1.48 -17.95 -0.15
C ILE A 146 2.70 -18.15 0.76
N VAL A 147 2.47 -18.23 2.07
CA VAL A 147 3.50 -18.61 3.03
C VAL A 147 3.20 -20.02 3.50
N LEU A 148 4.16 -20.90 3.33
CA LEU A 148 4.13 -22.29 3.75
C LEU A 148 4.91 -22.46 5.06
N ALA A 149 4.35 -23.23 5.99
CA ALA A 149 5.02 -23.62 7.22
C ALA A 149 4.98 -25.15 7.37
N ARG A 150 6.01 -25.72 8.00
CA ARG A 150 6.07 -27.15 8.25
C ARG A 150 5.24 -27.51 9.50
N GLU A 151 4.21 -28.33 9.30
CA GLU A 151 3.39 -28.90 10.39
C GLU A 151 3.43 -30.43 10.29
N LYS A 152 3.88 -31.10 11.37
CA LYS A 152 4.01 -32.57 11.44
C LYS A 152 4.77 -33.17 10.23
N GLY A 153 5.86 -32.48 9.84
CA GLY A 153 6.73 -32.90 8.74
C GLY A 153 6.28 -32.48 7.33
N LYS A 154 5.07 -31.94 7.16
CA LYS A 154 4.51 -31.54 5.85
C LYS A 154 4.47 -30.03 5.71
N LEU A 155 4.75 -29.49 4.51
CA LEU A 155 4.47 -28.09 4.22
C LEU A 155 2.96 -27.88 4.04
N LEU A 156 2.41 -26.91 4.76
CA LEU A 156 1.01 -26.49 4.67
C LEU A 156 0.95 -24.98 4.51
N ILE A 157 -0.13 -24.48 3.89
CA ILE A 157 -0.41 -23.06 3.70
C ILE A 157 -0.78 -22.45 5.05
N ALA A 158 0.13 -21.64 5.59
CA ALA A 158 -0.07 -20.88 6.84
C ALA A 158 -0.57 -19.46 6.57
N ARG A 159 -0.30 -18.91 5.38
CA ARG A 159 -0.89 -17.65 4.93
C ARG A 159 -1.18 -17.67 3.45
N GLU A 160 -2.32 -17.12 3.06
CA GLU A 160 -2.64 -16.85 1.67
C GLU A 160 -3.14 -15.41 1.53
N GLU A 161 -2.48 -14.64 0.70
CA GLU A 161 -2.81 -13.24 0.49
C GLU A 161 -2.86 -12.92 -0.99
N MET A 162 -3.98 -12.33 -1.42
CA MET A 162 -4.02 -11.61 -2.68
C MET A 162 -3.37 -10.24 -2.43
N LEU A 163 -2.22 -9.97 -3.03
CA LEU A 163 -1.51 -8.68 -2.87
C LEU A 163 -2.16 -7.61 -3.74
N ARG A 164 -2.71 -8.01 -4.89
CA ARG A 164 -3.42 -7.14 -5.83
C ARG A 164 -4.48 -7.96 -6.55
N SER A 165 -5.65 -7.39 -6.83
CA SER A 165 -6.64 -7.98 -7.75
C SER A 165 -7.07 -6.91 -8.73
N ILE A 166 -6.79 -7.12 -10.01
CA ILE A 166 -7.26 -6.30 -11.11
C ILE A 166 -8.48 -7.03 -11.67
N THR A 167 -9.66 -6.46 -11.50
CA THR A 167 -10.86 -6.99 -12.16
C THR A 167 -10.90 -6.45 -13.57
N PHE A 168 -11.00 -7.33 -14.56
CA PHE A 168 -11.21 -6.91 -15.95
C PHE A 168 -12.68 -6.53 -16.14
N ALA A 169 -13.10 -5.41 -15.55
CA ALA A 169 -14.26 -4.68 -16.03
C ALA A 169 -13.83 -3.94 -17.31
N ALA A 170 -14.66 -3.97 -18.34
CA ALA A 170 -14.41 -3.24 -19.57
C ALA A 170 -14.32 -1.72 -19.26
N GLY A 171 -13.10 -1.16 -19.26
CA GLY A 171 -12.90 0.29 -19.16
C GLY A 171 -12.00 0.81 -18.04
N ALA A 172 -10.97 0.08 -17.58
CA ALA A 172 -9.90 0.70 -16.79
C ALA A 172 -9.39 1.97 -17.51
N PRO A 173 -9.16 3.09 -16.79
CA PRO A 173 -8.72 4.31 -17.43
C PRO A 173 -7.38 4.02 -18.09
N THR A 174 -7.28 4.31 -19.38
CA THR A 174 -5.98 4.36 -20.03
C THR A 174 -5.14 5.42 -19.30
N PRO A 175 -3.81 5.22 -19.14
CA PRO A 175 -2.93 6.18 -18.46
C PRO A 175 -3.05 7.62 -18.98
N GLU A 176 -3.62 7.81 -20.17
CA GLU A 176 -3.90 9.12 -20.76
C GLU A 176 -4.94 9.95 -19.98
N LYS A 177 -5.84 9.31 -19.22
CA LYS A 177 -6.94 10.01 -18.56
C LYS A 177 -6.63 10.50 -17.14
N LEU A 178 -5.87 9.74 -16.35
CA LEU A 178 -5.59 10.09 -14.96
C LEU A 178 -4.32 9.44 -14.43
N MET A 179 -3.45 10.25 -13.80
CA MET A 179 -2.24 9.82 -13.11
C MET A 179 -2.18 10.48 -11.73
N PHE A 180 -1.85 9.73 -10.69
CA PHE A 180 -1.70 10.30 -9.36
C PHE A 180 -0.37 11.02 -9.21
N VAL A 181 -0.34 12.14 -8.49
CA VAL A 181 0.94 12.71 -8.03
C VAL A 181 1.45 11.79 -6.93
N ALA A 182 2.62 11.19 -7.13
CA ALA A 182 3.31 10.48 -6.06
C ALA A 182 3.74 11.52 -5.02
N THR A 183 2.99 11.61 -3.92
CA THR A 183 3.20 12.61 -2.89
C THR A 183 4.24 12.12 -1.90
N ASN A 184 5.14 13.03 -1.50
CA ASN A 184 6.08 12.80 -0.41
C ASN A 184 5.38 13.21 0.91
N THR A 185 4.61 12.33 1.53
CA THR A 185 4.17 12.53 2.90
C THR A 185 5.28 12.04 3.85
N GLU A 186 6.20 12.77 4.46
CA GLU A 186 6.69 14.16 4.61
C GLU A 186 8.13 14.01 5.23
N PRO A 187 8.92 15.04 5.69
CA PRO A 187 8.71 16.44 6.03
C PRO A 187 9.27 17.47 5.03
N PRO A 188 8.86 18.75 5.20
CA PRO A 188 9.01 19.87 4.26
C PRO A 188 10.42 20.50 4.19
N LYS A 189 11.49 19.77 4.52
CA LYS A 189 12.84 20.34 4.66
C LYS A 189 13.68 20.37 3.38
N ARG A 190 13.24 19.71 2.30
CA ARG A 190 13.89 19.80 0.98
C ARG A 190 12.99 20.62 0.05
N ALA A 191 13.60 21.48 -0.77
CA ALA A 191 12.89 22.18 -1.84
C ALA A 191 12.05 21.18 -2.63
N PRO A 192 10.80 21.52 -2.99
CA PRO A 192 9.94 20.59 -3.72
C PRO A 192 10.67 20.16 -5.01
N GLY A 193 10.95 18.87 -5.09
CA GLY A 193 11.39 18.27 -6.33
C GLY A 193 10.32 18.42 -7.41
N ALA A 194 10.71 18.20 -8.66
CA ALA A 194 9.76 18.14 -9.77
C ALA A 194 8.58 17.20 -9.43
N PRO A 195 7.33 17.59 -9.74
CA PRO A 195 6.18 16.71 -9.55
C PRO A 195 6.39 15.36 -10.27
N LEU A 196 5.99 14.28 -9.61
CA LEU A 196 6.07 12.93 -10.15
C LEU A 196 4.66 12.39 -10.36
N LEU A 197 4.29 12.10 -11.60
CA LEU A 197 2.98 11.52 -11.94
C LEU A 197 3.12 10.00 -12.13
N VAL A 198 2.37 9.20 -11.38
CA VAL A 198 2.39 7.73 -11.51
C VAL A 198 1.72 7.32 -12.81
N LEU A 199 2.53 6.79 -13.72
CA LEU A 199 2.07 6.31 -15.02
C LEU A 199 1.58 4.87 -14.95
N THR A 200 2.31 4.01 -14.23
CA THR A 200 1.94 2.60 -14.05
C THR A 200 2.52 2.01 -12.78
N THR A 201 1.80 1.05 -12.21
CA THR A 201 2.24 0.20 -11.10
C THR A 201 2.85 -1.13 -11.56
N ALA A 202 2.89 -1.38 -12.88
CA ALA A 202 3.52 -2.55 -13.48
C ALA A 202 4.94 -2.19 -13.95
N LEU A 203 5.84 -1.95 -13.00
CA LEU A 203 7.25 -1.63 -13.30
C LEU A 203 8.02 -2.90 -13.69
N ASP A 204 8.74 -2.86 -14.80
CA ASP A 204 9.70 -3.90 -15.21
C ASP A 204 11.12 -3.50 -14.80
N ASP A 205 11.83 -4.39 -14.11
CA ASP A 205 13.22 -4.17 -13.69
C ASP A 205 14.18 -4.03 -14.89
N ALA A 206 13.81 -4.57 -16.07
CA ALA A 206 14.57 -4.41 -17.31
C ALA A 206 14.67 -2.95 -17.75
N TRP A 207 13.69 -2.10 -17.39
CA TRP A 207 13.69 -0.67 -17.71
C TRP A 207 14.64 0.16 -16.84
N LEU A 208 15.18 -0.42 -15.77
CA LEU A 208 15.91 0.32 -14.75
C LEU A 208 17.40 0.45 -15.05
N LYS A 209 18.00 1.53 -14.57
CA LYS A 209 19.43 1.83 -14.66
C LYS A 209 19.99 2.24 -13.30
N GLY A 210 21.21 1.77 -13.01
CA GLY A 210 21.93 2.12 -11.79
C GLY A 210 21.33 1.51 -10.51
N PRO A 211 22.03 1.67 -9.37
CA PRO A 211 21.53 1.24 -8.07
C PRO A 211 20.40 2.16 -7.56
N PRO A 212 19.52 1.67 -6.67
CA PRO A 212 18.57 2.51 -5.97
C PRO A 212 19.24 3.56 -5.09
N ARG A 213 18.60 4.73 -5.01
CA ARG A 213 19.01 5.85 -4.16
C ARG A 213 17.89 6.19 -3.19
N ALA A 214 18.24 6.59 -1.97
CA ALA A 214 17.25 7.04 -1.01
C ALA A 214 16.76 8.43 -1.42
N ARG A 215 15.46 8.56 -1.67
CA ARG A 215 14.80 9.87 -1.68
C ARG A 215 14.48 10.29 -0.24
N TRP A 216 14.05 9.30 0.55
CA TRP A 216 13.67 9.44 1.95
C TRP A 216 13.77 8.07 2.65
N ALA A 217 14.43 7.98 3.81
CA ALA A 217 14.64 6.68 4.49
C ALA A 217 14.19 6.63 5.96
N THR A 218 13.94 7.77 6.60
CA THR A 218 13.80 7.88 8.07
C THR A 218 12.39 8.15 8.56
N GLY A 219 11.41 8.19 7.68
CA GLY A 219 10.00 8.42 8.03
C GLY A 219 9.21 7.11 8.06
N PRO A 220 7.88 7.19 8.27
CA PRO A 220 7.03 6.02 8.35
C PRO A 220 7.13 5.14 7.09
N ALA A 221 7.14 5.77 5.91
CA ALA A 221 7.46 5.11 4.65
C ALA A 221 8.87 5.50 4.18
N ALA A 222 9.65 4.51 3.76
CA ALA A 222 10.87 4.69 2.99
C ALA A 222 10.53 4.83 1.51
N VAL A 223 11.12 5.84 0.86
CA VAL A 223 10.99 6.13 -0.56
C VAL A 223 12.36 6.11 -1.20
N THR A 224 12.50 5.27 -2.21
CA THR A 224 13.70 5.08 -3.01
C THR A 224 13.40 5.40 -4.46
N GLU A 225 14.44 5.73 -5.21
CA GLU A 225 14.34 6.02 -6.63
C GLU A 225 15.41 5.29 -7.43
N ARG A 226 15.10 4.99 -8.70
CA ARG A 226 16.04 4.46 -9.69
C ARG A 226 15.84 5.18 -11.01
N ASP A 227 16.94 5.36 -11.73
CA ASP A 227 16.90 5.89 -13.08
C ASP A 227 16.21 4.87 -14.00
N VAL A 228 15.49 5.39 -14.99
CA VAL A 228 14.84 4.60 -16.03
C VAL A 228 15.60 4.83 -17.32
N ASP A 229 15.89 3.76 -18.06
CA ASP A 229 16.46 3.81 -19.40
C ASP A 229 15.32 3.97 -20.43
N PRO A 230 15.14 5.18 -21.01
CA PRO A 230 14.03 5.40 -21.93
C PRO A 230 14.12 4.52 -23.17
N ALA A 231 15.30 4.04 -23.58
CA ALA A 231 15.44 3.19 -24.75
C ALA A 231 14.76 1.81 -24.55
N LYS A 232 14.64 1.36 -23.29
CA LYS A 232 14.05 0.06 -22.93
C LYS A 232 12.54 0.13 -22.63
N LEU A 233 11.99 1.34 -22.57
CA LEU A 233 10.56 1.52 -22.33
C LEU A 233 9.74 1.13 -23.58
N PRO A 234 8.55 0.55 -23.39
CA PRO A 234 7.58 0.34 -24.47
C PRO A 234 7.25 1.65 -25.23
N PRO A 235 6.98 1.61 -26.55
CA PRO A 235 6.68 2.80 -27.36
C PRO A 235 5.59 3.70 -26.78
N GLU A 236 4.52 3.11 -26.25
CA GLU A 236 3.39 3.80 -25.64
C GLU A 236 3.81 4.61 -24.41
N ILE A 237 4.69 4.07 -23.58
CA ILE A 237 5.25 4.77 -22.41
C ILE A 237 6.22 5.85 -22.89
N ARG A 238 7.14 5.53 -23.82
CA ARG A 238 8.11 6.51 -24.36
C ARG A 238 7.43 7.73 -24.96
N SER A 239 6.26 7.54 -25.58
CA SER A 239 5.51 8.61 -26.22
C SER A 239 5.05 9.72 -25.27
N TRP A 240 5.16 9.52 -23.94
CA TRP A 240 4.90 10.55 -22.93
C TRP A 240 6.00 11.60 -22.84
N ALA A 241 7.23 11.31 -23.26
CA ALA A 241 8.33 12.27 -23.21
C ALA A 241 7.97 13.55 -23.98
N GLY A 242 8.12 14.71 -23.32
CA GLY A 242 7.81 16.02 -23.88
C GLY A 242 6.32 16.39 -23.93
N ARG A 243 5.40 15.47 -23.60
CA ARG A 243 3.96 15.78 -23.56
C ARG A 243 3.64 16.83 -22.50
N GLU A 244 2.65 17.65 -22.79
CA GLU A 244 2.07 18.60 -21.83
C GLU A 244 1.12 17.88 -20.89
N VAL A 245 1.23 18.21 -19.61
CA VAL A 245 0.37 17.71 -18.54
C VAL A 245 -0.17 18.86 -17.71
N GLU A 246 -1.41 18.71 -17.26
CA GLU A 246 -2.04 19.59 -16.29
C GLU A 246 -2.16 18.83 -14.96
N LEU A 247 -1.81 19.51 -13.87
CA LEU A 247 -1.84 18.98 -12.52
C LEU A 247 -2.96 19.67 -11.74
N PHE A 248 -3.69 18.89 -10.96
CA PHE A 248 -4.91 19.29 -10.29
C PHE A 248 -4.78 19.09 -8.80
N GLY A 249 -5.16 20.11 -8.03
CA GLY A 249 -5.28 20.05 -6.58
C GLY A 249 -6.74 19.99 -6.13
N PRO A 250 -7.02 20.21 -4.83
CA PRO A 250 -8.36 20.12 -4.26
C PRO A 250 -9.42 21.06 -4.88
N LYS A 251 -8.99 22.13 -5.56
CA LYS A 251 -9.88 23.18 -6.08
C LYS A 251 -9.81 23.32 -7.61
N GLY A 252 -9.30 22.31 -8.32
CA GLY A 252 -9.12 22.36 -9.77
C GLY A 252 -7.65 22.43 -10.17
N ALA A 253 -7.38 23.00 -11.35
CA ALA A 253 -6.02 23.10 -11.90
C ALA A 253 -5.09 23.86 -10.92
N ALA A 254 -3.99 23.21 -10.56
CA ALA A 254 -2.94 23.78 -9.72
C ALA A 254 -1.81 24.36 -10.56
N CYS A 255 -1.34 23.62 -11.56
CA CYS A 255 -0.27 24.05 -12.45
C CYS A 255 -0.25 23.20 -13.73
N ALA A 256 0.65 23.53 -14.66
CA ALA A 256 0.92 22.72 -15.85
C ALA A 256 2.44 22.60 -16.08
N GLY A 257 2.83 21.59 -16.85
CA GLY A 257 4.23 21.35 -17.16
C GLY A 257 4.42 20.40 -18.34
N LYS A 258 5.69 20.08 -18.61
CA LYS A 258 6.08 19.11 -19.64
C LYS A 258 6.76 17.92 -19.01
N VAL A 259 6.45 16.73 -19.51
CA VAL A 259 7.15 15.51 -19.12
C VAL A 259 8.61 15.61 -19.56
N SER A 260 9.52 15.76 -18.61
CA SER A 260 10.96 15.90 -18.87
C SER A 260 11.71 14.57 -18.78
N GLY A 261 11.08 13.51 -18.29
CA GLY A 261 11.70 12.19 -18.19
C GLY A 261 10.87 11.18 -17.41
N PHE A 262 11.52 10.09 -17.04
CA PHE A 262 10.93 8.98 -16.30
C PHE A 262 11.77 8.66 -15.07
N LEU A 263 11.11 8.27 -13.98
CA LEU A 263 11.76 7.85 -12.74
C LEU A 263 10.99 6.67 -12.15
N ALA A 264 11.69 5.66 -11.65
CA ALA A 264 11.06 4.59 -10.92
C ALA A 264 11.14 4.88 -9.42
N LEU A 265 10.03 4.74 -8.71
CA LEU A 265 9.97 4.88 -7.26
C LEU A 265 9.72 3.52 -6.61
N GLY A 266 10.40 3.25 -5.50
CA GLY A 266 10.12 2.14 -4.60
C GLY A 266 9.66 2.71 -3.26
N ARG A 267 8.49 2.27 -2.77
CA ARG A 267 7.89 2.74 -1.52
C ARG A 267 7.57 1.56 -0.62
N VAL A 268 7.87 1.69 0.66
CA VAL A 268 7.55 0.67 1.66
C VAL A 268 7.46 1.31 3.04
N THR A 269 6.53 0.86 3.87
CA THR A 269 6.56 1.09 5.32
C THR A 269 7.26 -0.11 5.95
N PRO A 270 8.58 -0.03 6.21
CA PRO A 270 9.34 -1.15 6.77
C PRO A 270 8.92 -1.42 8.22
N HIS A 271 9.25 -2.61 8.72
CA HIS A 271 9.08 -2.93 10.14
C HIS A 271 9.87 -1.98 11.06
N PHE A 272 9.36 -1.68 12.26
CA PHE A 272 10.06 -0.78 13.19
C PHE A 272 11.48 -1.23 13.50
N GLY A 273 11.71 -2.55 13.67
CA GLY A 273 13.05 -3.11 13.90
C GLY A 273 13.99 -2.91 12.71
N THR A 274 13.47 -2.94 11.47
CA THR A 274 14.26 -2.61 10.27
C THR A 274 14.69 -1.14 10.29
N ARG A 275 13.77 -0.21 10.63
CA ARG A 275 14.11 1.22 10.79
C ARG A 275 15.11 1.45 11.92
N ALA A 276 14.95 0.73 13.03
CA ALA A 276 15.83 0.80 14.19
C ALA A 276 17.26 0.41 13.79
N ARG A 277 17.41 -0.69 13.04
CA ARG A 277 18.69 -1.12 12.46
C ARG A 277 19.28 -0.08 11.50
N TRP A 278 18.47 0.47 10.59
CA TRP A 278 18.94 1.50 9.66
C TRP A 278 19.50 2.73 10.37
N THR A 279 18.93 3.08 11.52
CA THR A 279 19.26 4.30 12.27
C THR A 279 20.18 4.05 13.46
N GLY A 280 20.57 2.81 13.77
CA GLY A 280 21.37 2.48 14.96
C GLY A 280 20.62 2.76 16.28
N THR A 281 19.30 2.54 16.32
CA THR A 281 18.43 2.81 17.47
C THR A 281 17.73 1.52 17.96
N GLY A 282 17.00 1.61 19.09
CA GLY A 282 16.29 0.46 19.66
C GLY A 282 17.25 -0.65 20.13
N ASP A 283 16.97 -1.89 19.75
CA ASP A 283 17.85 -3.04 20.06
C ASP A 283 19.23 -2.94 19.40
N PHE A 284 19.40 -2.04 18.42
CA PHE A 284 20.67 -1.74 17.74
C PHE A 284 21.35 -0.49 18.31
N GLN A 285 20.92 -0.01 19.48
CA GLN A 285 21.53 1.15 20.12
C GLN A 285 23.00 0.88 20.44
N GLY A 286 23.88 1.70 19.86
CA GLY A 286 25.34 1.55 19.98
C GLY A 286 26.00 0.97 18.71
N GLU A 287 25.22 0.42 17.79
CA GLU A 287 25.69 0.13 16.43
C GLU A 287 25.69 1.42 15.59
N PRO A 288 26.65 1.59 14.66
CA PRO A 288 26.63 2.71 13.73
C PRO A 288 25.42 2.59 12.78
N PRO A 289 24.73 3.71 12.46
CA PRO A 289 23.68 3.71 11.45
C PRO A 289 24.16 3.11 10.12
N MET A 290 23.27 2.43 9.41
CA MET A 290 23.60 1.88 8.09
C MET A 290 23.90 3.00 7.09
N ALA A 291 24.86 2.74 6.19
CA ALA A 291 25.16 3.66 5.10
C ALA A 291 23.95 3.84 4.18
N GLU A 292 23.69 5.08 3.73
CA GLU A 292 22.53 5.42 2.91
C GLU A 292 22.33 4.53 1.67
N PRO A 293 23.38 4.18 0.88
CA PRO A 293 23.21 3.28 -0.26
C PRO A 293 22.73 1.87 0.15
N ALA A 294 23.14 1.37 1.32
CA ALA A 294 22.69 0.07 1.82
C ALA A 294 21.22 0.13 2.25
N VAL A 295 20.82 1.22 2.93
CA VAL A 295 19.41 1.46 3.29
C VAL A 295 18.55 1.58 2.03
N ALA A 296 19.01 2.29 1.00
CA ALA A 296 18.28 2.43 -0.27
C ALA A 296 18.12 1.08 -0.99
N ALA A 297 19.17 0.25 -1.03
CA ALA A 297 19.10 -1.07 -1.62
C ALA A 297 18.09 -1.98 -0.90
N GLU A 298 18.12 -1.98 0.43
CA GLU A 298 17.19 -2.77 1.23
C GLU A 298 15.74 -2.27 1.11
N ALA A 299 15.51 -0.96 1.23
CA ALA A 299 14.17 -0.38 1.09
C ALA A 299 13.58 -0.64 -0.31
N TRP A 300 14.37 -0.54 -1.38
CA TRP A 300 13.95 -0.90 -2.73
C TRP A 300 13.57 -2.38 -2.85
N SER A 301 14.35 -3.26 -2.20
CA SER A 301 14.06 -4.69 -2.14
C SER A 301 12.74 -4.96 -1.41
N LEU A 302 12.57 -4.40 -0.21
CA LEU A 302 11.38 -4.54 0.64
C LEU A 302 10.10 -3.99 -0.02
N ALA A 303 10.19 -2.94 -0.84
CA ALA A 303 9.06 -2.46 -1.62
C ALA A 303 8.49 -3.54 -2.56
N GLY A 304 9.31 -4.49 -3.02
CA GLY A 304 8.87 -5.55 -3.93
C GLY A 304 8.24 -4.99 -5.22
N LYS A 305 7.53 -5.82 -5.98
CA LYS A 305 6.82 -5.36 -7.18
C LYS A 305 5.63 -4.47 -6.84
N SER A 306 4.92 -4.76 -5.75
CA SER A 306 3.71 -4.04 -5.35
C SER A 306 3.94 -2.61 -4.83
N GLY A 307 5.13 -2.32 -4.28
CA GLY A 307 5.51 -0.98 -3.82
C GLY A 307 6.27 -0.16 -4.85
N ARG A 308 6.52 -0.70 -6.04
CA ARG A 308 7.28 -0.03 -7.10
C ARG A 308 6.36 0.54 -8.17
N VAL A 309 6.66 1.75 -8.63
CA VAL A 309 5.87 2.45 -9.66
C VAL A 309 6.78 3.14 -10.66
N LEU A 310 6.34 3.24 -11.91
CA LEU A 310 6.92 4.11 -12.92
C LEU A 310 6.24 5.47 -12.86
N THR A 311 7.04 6.54 -12.83
CA THR A 311 6.57 7.92 -12.78
C THR A 311 7.08 8.75 -13.95
N LEU A 312 6.28 9.72 -14.36
CA LEU A 312 6.68 10.83 -15.22
C LEU A 312 7.28 11.93 -14.34
N VAL A 313 8.46 12.42 -14.71
CA VAL A 313 9.03 13.63 -14.12
C VAL A 313 8.49 14.83 -14.86
N VAL A 314 7.81 15.74 -14.16
CA VAL A 314 7.21 16.93 -14.78
C VAL A 314 8.07 18.16 -14.52
N SER A 315 8.58 18.77 -15.58
CA SER A 315 9.21 20.08 -15.51
C SER A 315 8.15 21.16 -15.53
N THR A 316 8.17 22.05 -14.53
CA THR A 316 7.21 23.15 -14.38
C THR A 316 7.97 24.46 -14.19
N PRO A 317 7.45 25.59 -14.70
CA PRO A 317 8.10 26.90 -14.51
C PRO A 317 8.04 27.39 -13.05
N ALA A 318 7.15 26.84 -12.23
CA ALA A 318 6.94 27.25 -10.83
C ALA A 318 6.57 26.04 -9.97
N ASN A 319 7.57 25.26 -9.52
CA ASN A 319 7.36 24.05 -8.72
C ASN A 319 6.50 24.29 -7.46
N GLU A 320 6.64 25.44 -6.81
CA GLU A 320 5.83 25.81 -5.63
C GLU A 320 4.33 25.89 -5.95
N ALA A 321 3.95 26.33 -7.16
CA ALA A 321 2.55 26.39 -7.57
C ALA A 321 1.93 24.99 -7.74
N CYS A 322 2.76 23.97 -7.96
CA CYS A 322 2.33 22.58 -8.09
C CYS A 322 2.21 21.85 -6.75
N ARG A 323 2.62 22.46 -5.63
CA ARG A 323 2.57 21.84 -4.30
C ARG A 323 1.19 21.27 -3.91
N PRO A 324 0.03 21.90 -4.22
CA PRO A 324 -1.27 21.34 -3.87
C PRO A 324 -1.75 20.25 -4.84
N ALA A 325 -0.99 19.90 -5.89
CA ALA A 325 -1.41 18.91 -6.86
C ALA A 325 -1.50 17.51 -6.23
N LEU A 326 -2.61 16.83 -6.50
CA LEU A 326 -2.92 15.47 -6.05
C LEU A 326 -2.86 14.46 -7.19
N TRP A 327 -3.15 14.93 -8.40
CA TRP A 327 -3.19 14.13 -9.63
C TRP A 327 -2.90 15.01 -10.85
N GLY A 328 -2.75 14.41 -12.01
CA GLY A 328 -2.57 15.09 -13.28
C GLY A 328 -2.95 14.21 -14.47
N ARG A 329 -3.01 14.81 -15.66
CA ARG A 329 -3.30 14.13 -16.92
C ARG A 329 -2.71 14.88 -18.09
N ALA A 330 -2.71 14.28 -19.28
CA ALA A 330 -2.36 14.99 -20.51
C ALA A 330 -3.29 16.20 -20.72
N THR A 331 -2.77 17.27 -21.32
CA THR A 331 -3.55 18.49 -21.62
C THR A 331 -4.48 18.27 -22.84
N THR A 332 -5.36 17.28 -22.74
CA THR A 332 -6.36 16.95 -23.75
C THR A 332 -7.76 16.92 -23.12
N GLY A 333 -8.78 17.26 -23.93
CA GLY A 333 -10.18 17.23 -23.52
C GLY A 333 -10.63 18.38 -22.61
N THR A 334 -11.86 18.28 -22.12
CA THR A 334 -12.52 19.28 -21.26
C THR A 334 -11.92 19.27 -19.86
N LYS A 335 -11.55 20.44 -19.32
CA LYS A 335 -11.04 20.55 -17.96
C LYS A 335 -12.09 20.09 -16.93
N PRO A 336 -11.72 19.23 -15.98
CA PRO A 336 -12.65 18.79 -14.95
C PRO A 336 -12.97 19.96 -14.02
N VAL A 337 -14.22 20.03 -13.58
CA VAL A 337 -14.63 20.97 -12.53
C VAL A 337 -14.51 20.22 -11.21
N LEU A 338 -13.53 20.60 -10.41
CA LEU A 338 -13.31 20.05 -9.08
C LEU A 338 -13.82 21.01 -8.01
N VAL A 339 -14.45 20.45 -6.99
CA VAL A 339 -14.86 21.16 -5.79
C VAL A 339 -14.11 20.60 -4.59
N GLY A 340 -13.64 21.50 -3.71
CA GLY A 340 -12.97 21.09 -2.48
C GLY A 340 -13.96 20.58 -1.44
N SER A 341 -13.43 19.97 -0.37
CA SER A 341 -14.25 19.55 0.77
C SER A 341 -14.56 20.68 1.75
N GLU A 342 -15.78 20.69 2.27
CA GLU A 342 -16.20 21.43 3.46
C GLU A 342 -16.38 20.44 4.63
N ARG A 343 -16.24 20.91 5.88
CA ARG A 343 -16.67 20.09 7.03
C ARG A 343 -18.19 19.98 7.00
N ALA A 344 -18.70 18.77 7.23
CA ALA A 344 -20.14 18.57 7.42
C ALA A 344 -20.62 19.40 8.63
N ASP A 345 -21.77 20.06 8.49
CA ASP A 345 -22.43 20.67 9.63
C ASP A 345 -22.97 19.60 10.60
N VAL A 346 -23.43 20.05 11.78
CA VAL A 346 -23.89 19.14 12.85
C VAL A 346 -25.06 18.26 12.39
N ALA A 347 -25.98 18.79 11.60
CA ALA A 347 -27.14 18.06 11.12
C ALA A 347 -26.75 16.98 10.10
N THR A 348 -25.91 17.34 9.13
CA THR A 348 -25.40 16.43 8.10
C THR A 348 -24.53 15.34 8.70
N LEU A 349 -23.67 15.69 9.67
CA LEU A 349 -22.90 14.71 10.44
C LEU A 349 -23.81 13.72 11.18
N ALA A 350 -24.87 14.21 11.84
CA ALA A 350 -25.82 13.36 12.54
C ALA A 350 -26.55 12.40 11.59
N LEU A 351 -26.95 12.88 10.41
CA LEU A 351 -27.56 12.04 9.36
C LEU A 351 -26.60 10.94 8.90
N MET A 352 -25.36 11.29 8.55
CA MET A 352 -24.36 10.32 8.08
C MET A 352 -24.01 9.28 9.15
N ARG A 353 -23.86 9.70 10.42
CA ARG A 353 -23.68 8.78 11.55
C ARG A 353 -24.88 7.84 11.71
N GLY A 354 -26.10 8.39 11.59
CA GLY A 354 -27.34 7.63 11.70
C GLY A 354 -27.48 6.56 10.63
N GLU A 355 -27.14 6.85 9.38
CA GLU A 355 -27.13 5.85 8.31
C GLU A 355 -26.03 4.81 8.50
N LEU A 356 -24.82 5.24 8.86
CA LEU A 356 -23.72 4.30 9.11
C LEU A 356 -24.04 3.32 10.23
N ALA A 357 -24.73 3.77 11.28
CA ALA A 357 -25.15 2.95 12.42
C ALA A 357 -26.14 1.83 12.06
N LYS A 358 -26.84 1.93 10.91
CA LYS A 358 -27.78 0.89 10.43
C LYS A 358 -27.08 -0.28 9.73
N THR A 359 -25.78 -0.19 9.51
CA THR A 359 -25.03 -1.13 8.67
C THR A 359 -24.55 -2.34 9.48
N LYS A 360 -24.40 -3.48 8.81
CA LYS A 360 -23.90 -4.70 9.45
C LYS A 360 -22.44 -4.56 9.89
N GLU A 361 -21.65 -3.77 9.16
CA GLU A 361 -20.25 -3.47 9.47
C GLU A 361 -20.15 -2.68 10.78
N TYR A 362 -21.01 -1.69 10.97
CA TYR A 362 -21.10 -0.96 12.22
C TYR A 362 -21.54 -1.87 13.39
N ALA A 363 -22.56 -2.70 13.18
CA ALA A 363 -23.01 -3.65 14.21
C ALA A 363 -21.92 -4.66 14.59
N ALA A 364 -21.09 -5.09 13.64
CA ALA A 364 -19.93 -5.94 13.91
C ALA A 364 -18.88 -5.22 14.77
N ALA A 365 -18.50 -3.99 14.41
CA ALA A 365 -17.58 -3.18 15.21
C ALA A 365 -18.13 -2.92 16.63
N GLN A 366 -19.42 -2.63 16.76
CA GLN A 366 -20.08 -2.46 18.06
C GLN A 366 -20.04 -3.74 18.89
N LYS A 367 -20.26 -4.91 18.28
CA LYS A 367 -20.17 -6.20 18.97
C LYS A 367 -18.76 -6.47 19.49
N ASP A 368 -17.74 -6.20 18.68
CA ASP A 368 -16.35 -6.39 19.07
C ASP A 368 -15.97 -5.43 20.21
N TYR A 369 -16.46 -4.20 20.16
CA TYR A 369 -16.33 -3.22 21.24
C TYR A 369 -17.01 -3.67 22.54
N ASP A 370 -18.27 -4.12 22.46
CA ASP A 370 -19.04 -4.57 23.62
C ASP A 370 -18.38 -5.75 24.34
N ALA A 371 -17.61 -6.58 23.62
CA ALA A 371 -16.85 -7.68 24.20
C ALA A 371 -15.59 -7.23 24.95
N MET A 372 -15.08 -6.02 24.69
CA MET A 372 -13.82 -5.50 25.24
C MET A 372 -14.00 -4.32 26.20
N LYS A 373 -15.13 -3.60 26.11
CA LYS A 373 -15.35 -2.36 26.86
C LYS A 373 -15.46 -2.58 28.37
N GLU A 374 -14.98 -1.63 29.13
CA GLU A 374 -15.13 -1.57 30.58
C GLU A 374 -16.43 -0.83 30.98
N ALA A 375 -16.84 -0.96 32.25
CA ALA A 375 -18.07 -0.33 32.74
C ALA A 375 -18.08 1.20 32.65
N LYS A 376 -16.90 1.84 32.66
CA LYS A 376 -16.73 3.30 32.54
C LYS A 376 -16.74 3.80 31.09
N ASP A 377 -16.59 2.88 30.14
CA ASP A 377 -16.47 3.23 28.74
C ASP A 377 -17.83 3.63 28.16
N PRO A 378 -17.87 4.47 27.12
CA PRO A 378 -19.11 4.89 26.49
C PRO A 378 -19.90 3.70 25.95
N LYS A 379 -21.20 3.90 25.74
CA LYS A 379 -22.07 2.82 25.27
C LYS A 379 -21.73 2.39 23.83
N ARG A 380 -21.28 3.33 23.00
CA ARG A 380 -21.07 3.14 21.55
C ARG A 380 -19.60 3.24 21.22
N TRP A 381 -19.16 2.38 20.30
CA TRP A 381 -17.74 2.30 19.94
C TRP A 381 -17.23 3.59 19.29
N GLU A 382 -18.06 4.32 18.53
CA GLU A 382 -17.62 5.57 17.92
C GLU A 382 -17.56 6.75 18.89
N ASP A 383 -17.95 6.57 20.15
CA ASP A 383 -17.76 7.57 21.19
C ASP A 383 -16.53 7.23 22.07
N PHE A 384 -15.89 6.07 21.84
CA PHE A 384 -14.68 5.60 22.54
C PHE A 384 -13.40 6.08 21.86
N ASP A 385 -12.69 7.02 22.48
CA ASP A 385 -11.42 7.59 21.99
C ASP A 385 -11.41 7.79 20.46
N SER A 386 -12.44 8.49 19.98
CA SER A 386 -12.76 8.49 18.57
C SER A 386 -12.38 9.79 17.86
N ARG A 387 -12.08 9.64 16.57
CA ARG A 387 -11.95 10.73 15.62
C ARG A 387 -12.93 10.50 14.49
N ILE A 388 -13.86 11.45 14.34
CA ILE A 388 -14.81 11.48 13.24
C ILE A 388 -14.42 12.60 12.28
N ASP A 389 -14.11 12.26 11.03
CA ASP A 389 -13.97 13.23 9.93
C ASP A 389 -15.17 13.06 9.00
N ALA A 390 -15.91 14.16 8.80
CA ALA A 390 -17.09 14.18 7.96
C ALA A 390 -17.01 15.38 7.02
N ARG A 391 -17.14 15.12 5.71
CA ARG A 391 -16.92 16.10 4.65
C ARG A 391 -18.10 16.14 3.70
N VAL A 392 -18.34 17.33 3.13
CA VAL A 392 -19.34 17.57 2.10
C VAL A 392 -18.68 18.17 0.87
N PHE A 393 -19.12 17.74 -0.31
CA PHE A 393 -18.67 18.20 -1.61
C PHE A 393 -19.90 18.58 -2.41
N LYS A 394 -19.97 19.83 -2.88
CA LYS A 394 -21.12 20.34 -3.65
C LYS A 394 -20.69 20.52 -5.09
N THR A 395 -20.97 19.55 -5.96
CA THR A 395 -20.75 19.69 -7.40
C THR A 395 -21.91 20.44 -8.04
N ASP A 396 -21.81 20.72 -9.34
CA ASP A 396 -22.90 21.27 -10.13
C ASP A 396 -24.11 20.31 -10.26
N LYS A 397 -23.87 19.00 -10.13
CA LYS A 397 -24.87 17.95 -10.33
C LYS A 397 -25.39 17.34 -9.04
N GLU A 398 -24.58 17.26 -8.00
CA GLU A 398 -24.92 16.53 -6.77
C GLU A 398 -24.16 17.03 -5.54
N THR A 399 -24.68 16.70 -4.36
CA THR A 399 -23.95 16.86 -3.10
C THR A 399 -23.50 15.50 -2.61
N LEU A 400 -22.21 15.33 -2.38
CA LEU A 400 -21.62 14.12 -1.81
C LEU A 400 -21.22 14.36 -0.35
N GLY A 401 -21.43 13.36 0.49
CA GLY A 401 -20.94 13.31 1.87
C GLY A 401 -19.99 12.15 2.07
N THR A 402 -18.89 12.35 2.78
CA THR A 402 -18.06 11.26 3.30
C THR A 402 -18.01 11.32 4.81
N ILE A 403 -17.94 10.15 5.45
CA ILE A 403 -17.72 10.02 6.88
C ILE A 403 -16.68 8.94 7.13
N SER A 404 -15.75 9.21 8.02
CA SER A 404 -14.77 8.28 8.54
C SER A 404 -14.76 8.35 10.05
N ILE A 405 -15.00 7.21 10.70
CA ILE A 405 -14.93 7.05 12.14
C ILE A 405 -13.73 6.15 12.43
N ARG A 406 -12.80 6.65 13.24
CA ARG A 406 -11.72 5.87 13.85
C ARG A 406 -11.92 5.88 15.35
N ALA A 407 -11.76 4.76 16.02
CA ALA A 407 -11.94 4.65 17.47
C ALA A 407 -10.94 3.67 18.06
N GLY A 408 -10.40 4.02 19.22
CA GLY A 408 -9.37 3.24 19.92
C GLY A 408 -8.06 3.14 19.14
N ASN A 409 -7.16 2.27 19.63
CA ASN A 409 -5.79 2.16 19.10
C ASN A 409 -5.45 0.81 18.47
N GLY A 410 -6.29 -0.23 18.62
CA GLY A 410 -6.04 -1.58 18.07
C GLY A 410 -4.96 -2.41 18.77
N CYS A 411 -3.98 -1.76 19.42
CA CYS A 411 -2.78 -2.36 20.00
C CYS A 411 -3.04 -3.14 21.29
N GLY A 412 -3.82 -4.22 21.23
CA GLY A 412 -4.25 -4.95 22.43
C GLY A 412 -5.43 -4.32 23.16
N SER A 413 -6.08 -3.33 22.55
CA SER A 413 -7.38 -2.81 22.96
C SER A 413 -8.31 -2.75 21.76
N PHE A 414 -9.56 -2.32 21.97
CA PHE A 414 -10.47 -2.11 20.86
C PHE A 414 -9.89 -1.12 19.84
N GLY A 415 -10.02 -1.44 18.56
CA GLY A 415 -9.64 -0.58 17.45
C GLY A 415 -10.55 -0.82 16.27
N ALA A 416 -11.22 0.22 15.78
CA ALA A 416 -12.06 0.13 14.60
C ALA A 416 -11.92 1.37 13.72
N THR A 417 -11.93 1.14 12.41
CA THR A 417 -12.12 2.19 11.41
C THR A 417 -13.32 1.80 10.56
N LEU A 418 -14.23 2.73 10.33
CA LEU A 418 -15.36 2.55 9.43
C LEU A 418 -15.62 3.84 8.67
N SER A 419 -15.67 3.74 7.34
CA SER A 419 -15.98 4.87 6.46
C SER A 419 -17.08 4.53 5.48
N ALA A 420 -17.81 5.56 5.04
CA ALA A 420 -18.81 5.47 3.98
C ALA A 420 -18.87 6.77 3.17
N ALA A 421 -19.48 6.70 1.99
CA ALA A 421 -19.83 7.86 1.20
C ALA A 421 -21.30 7.81 0.79
N PHE A 422 -21.93 8.97 0.73
CA PHE A 422 -23.35 9.15 0.43
C PHE A 422 -23.55 10.23 -0.63
N LYS A 423 -24.60 10.10 -1.44
CA LYS A 423 -25.23 11.27 -2.07
C LYS A 423 -26.22 11.87 -1.08
N ILE A 424 -26.19 13.19 -0.95
CA ILE A 424 -27.03 13.96 -0.03
C ILE A 424 -28.09 14.70 -0.85
N ASP A 425 -29.35 14.44 -0.55
CA ASP A 425 -30.51 15.17 -1.07
C ASP A 425 -31.40 15.61 0.09
N GLY A 426 -31.18 16.84 0.56
CA GLY A 426 -31.81 17.35 1.78
C GLY A 426 -31.48 16.47 3.00
N ALA A 427 -32.49 15.83 3.57
CA ALA A 427 -32.36 14.91 4.70
C ALA A 427 -32.18 13.43 4.28
N THR A 428 -32.22 13.14 2.98
CA THR A 428 -32.08 11.78 2.44
C THR A 428 -30.63 11.52 2.06
N LEU A 429 -30.11 10.38 2.52
CA LEU A 429 -28.80 9.88 2.17
C LEU A 429 -28.96 8.60 1.36
N THR A 430 -28.38 8.56 0.17
CA THR A 430 -28.27 7.33 -0.63
C THR A 430 -26.82 6.87 -0.66
N PRO A 431 -26.54 5.57 -0.48
CA PRO A 431 -25.16 5.08 -0.51
C PRO A 431 -24.49 5.41 -1.85
N PHE A 432 -23.42 6.21 -1.80
CA PHE A 432 -22.50 6.40 -2.92
C PHE A 432 -21.44 5.29 -2.91
N ARG A 433 -21.00 4.91 -1.71
CA ARG A 433 -20.11 3.77 -1.46
C ARG A 433 -20.56 3.03 -0.18
N PRO A 434 -20.70 1.69 -0.22
CA PRO A 434 -20.96 0.90 0.98
C PRO A 434 -19.87 1.09 2.05
N PRO A 435 -20.20 0.87 3.34
CA PRO A 435 -19.21 0.98 4.41
C PRO A 435 -18.00 0.07 4.22
N PHE A 436 -16.82 0.53 4.63
CA PHE A 436 -15.58 -0.24 4.56
C PHE A 436 -14.59 0.14 5.67
N GLY A 437 -13.68 -0.78 5.98
CA GLY A 437 -12.77 -0.71 7.13
C GLY A 437 -11.48 0.06 6.92
N ASP A 438 -11.55 1.23 6.27
CA ASP A 438 -10.39 2.12 6.05
C ASP A 438 -10.85 3.58 6.02
N THR A 439 -9.93 4.54 6.15
CA THR A 439 -10.22 5.97 6.18
C THR A 439 -10.49 6.50 4.77
N LEU A 440 -11.51 7.35 4.65
CA LEU A 440 -11.94 8.03 3.44
C LEU A 440 -11.83 9.55 3.63
N GLU A 441 -10.68 10.11 3.25
CA GLU A 441 -10.40 11.55 3.36
C GLU A 441 -10.19 12.20 1.97
N PRO A 442 -11.22 12.25 1.10
CA PRO A 442 -11.15 12.96 -0.17
C PRO A 442 -10.86 14.45 0.04
N ALA A 443 -9.96 14.97 -0.79
CA ALA A 443 -9.64 16.39 -0.83
C ALA A 443 -10.56 17.15 -1.79
N SER A 444 -11.04 16.48 -2.84
CA SER A 444 -11.95 17.07 -3.83
C SER A 444 -12.97 16.07 -4.37
N ALA A 445 -14.00 16.59 -5.02
CA ALA A 445 -14.91 15.82 -5.86
C ALA A 445 -15.08 16.46 -7.24
N GLY A 446 -15.38 15.67 -8.26
CA GLY A 446 -15.72 16.14 -9.60
C GLY A 446 -15.60 15.03 -10.64
N ASP A 447 -16.13 15.26 -11.83
CA ASP A 447 -16.05 14.34 -12.98
C ASP A 447 -14.65 14.42 -13.60
N VAL A 448 -13.74 13.52 -13.18
CA VAL A 448 -12.32 13.64 -13.57
C VAL A 448 -12.01 13.01 -14.91
N ASP A 449 -12.81 12.04 -15.34
CA ASP A 449 -12.62 11.30 -16.59
C ASP A 449 -13.65 11.60 -17.70
N GLY A 450 -14.61 12.48 -17.41
CA GLY A 450 -15.59 13.02 -18.35
C GLY A 450 -16.78 12.09 -18.60
N ASP A 451 -17.04 11.12 -17.72
CA ASP A 451 -18.15 10.17 -17.85
C ASP A 451 -19.49 10.71 -17.34
N GLY A 452 -19.47 11.89 -16.73
CA GLY A 452 -20.64 12.58 -16.21
C GLY A 452 -20.94 12.31 -14.74
N ALA A 453 -20.28 11.34 -14.09
CA ALA A 453 -20.41 11.03 -12.68
C ALA A 453 -19.35 11.78 -11.85
N ALA A 454 -19.68 12.14 -10.60
CA ALA A 454 -18.69 12.72 -9.71
C ALA A 454 -17.78 11.63 -9.14
N ASP A 455 -16.48 11.88 -9.13
CA ASP A 455 -15.47 11.08 -8.45
C ASP A 455 -14.98 11.79 -7.20
N LEU A 456 -14.56 11.05 -6.18
CA LEU A 456 -13.90 11.57 -4.98
C LEU A 456 -12.40 11.34 -5.09
N VAL A 457 -11.60 12.40 -4.97
CA VAL A 457 -10.14 12.37 -5.22
C VAL A 457 -9.38 12.75 -3.95
N TRP A 458 -8.30 12.03 -3.65
CA TRP A 458 -7.32 12.39 -2.61
C TRP A 458 -5.89 12.18 -3.12
N ALA A 459 -4.91 12.46 -2.27
CA ALA A 459 -3.51 12.16 -2.56
C ALA A 459 -3.35 10.66 -2.86
N GLU A 460 -2.89 10.33 -4.06
CA GLU A 460 -2.66 8.95 -4.48
C GLU A 460 -3.90 8.03 -4.47
N GLY A 461 -5.11 8.62 -4.56
CA GLY A 461 -6.28 7.80 -4.83
C GLY A 461 -7.51 8.52 -5.37
N LEU A 462 -8.40 7.71 -5.91
CA LEU A 462 -9.64 8.07 -6.58
C LEU A 462 -10.71 7.09 -6.10
N LEU A 463 -11.92 7.55 -5.90
CA LEU A 463 -13.12 6.73 -5.73
C LEU A 463 -14.09 7.14 -6.82
N ARG A 464 -14.38 6.20 -7.72
CA ARG A 464 -15.24 6.46 -8.87
C ARG A 464 -16.71 6.42 -8.52
N GLY A 465 -17.46 7.36 -9.11
CA GLY A 465 -18.91 7.34 -9.08
C GLY A 465 -19.46 6.07 -9.76
N PRO A 466 -20.63 5.58 -9.32
CA PRO A 466 -21.23 4.41 -9.95
C PRO A 466 -21.84 4.79 -11.31
N ALA A 467 -21.07 4.71 -12.40
CA ALA A 467 -21.59 4.67 -13.76
C ALA A 467 -22.17 3.26 -14.06
N GLY A 468 -23.19 2.85 -13.30
CA GLY A 468 -23.89 1.57 -13.48
C GLY A 468 -23.26 0.34 -12.81
N ALA A 469 -22.16 0.46 -12.05
CA ALA A 469 -21.58 -0.62 -11.25
C ALA A 469 -20.95 -0.11 -9.93
N THR A 470 -20.54 -1.02 -9.04
CA THR A 470 -19.96 -0.73 -7.73
C THR A 470 -18.78 0.24 -7.80
N SER A 471 -18.77 1.27 -6.94
CA SER A 471 -17.71 2.27 -6.86
C SER A 471 -16.30 1.65 -6.71
N GLU A 472 -15.43 1.87 -7.70
CA GLU A 472 -14.03 1.41 -7.67
C GLU A 472 -13.15 2.50 -7.03
N VAL A 473 -12.39 2.14 -6.01
CA VAL A 473 -11.27 2.95 -5.52
C VAL A 473 -10.06 2.63 -6.38
N HIS A 474 -9.27 3.59 -6.76
CA HIS A 474 -7.92 3.35 -7.25
C HIS A 474 -7.02 4.02 -6.23
N ARG A 475 -6.22 3.28 -5.48
CA ARG A 475 -5.27 3.85 -4.53
C ARG A 475 -3.91 3.24 -4.77
N LEU A 476 -2.87 4.06 -4.69
CA LEU A 476 -1.52 3.54 -4.62
C LEU A 476 -1.27 2.99 -3.22
N GLU A 477 -1.16 1.68 -3.10
CA GLU A 477 -0.78 1.06 -1.82
C GLU A 477 0.73 1.18 -1.61
N ILE A 478 1.12 1.53 -0.39
CA ILE A 478 2.50 1.39 0.09
C ILE A 478 2.53 0.09 0.89
N PRO A 479 3.33 -0.92 0.49
CA PRO A 479 3.49 -2.14 1.25
C PRO A 479 3.80 -1.83 2.71
N PHE A 480 2.96 -2.34 3.61
CA PHE A 480 3.09 -2.14 5.04
C PHE A 480 3.64 -3.41 5.67
N LEU A 481 4.92 -3.36 6.04
CA LEU A 481 5.66 -4.45 6.66
C LEU A 481 5.84 -4.26 8.16
N ASP A 482 5.29 -3.17 8.72
CA ASP A 482 5.26 -2.98 10.16
C ASP A 482 4.18 -3.83 10.80
N CYS A 483 4.30 -4.04 12.10
CA CYS A 483 3.22 -4.63 12.88
C CYS A 483 2.08 -3.61 12.91
N GLY A 484 0.94 -3.96 12.32
CA GLY A 484 -0.30 -3.20 12.50
C GLY A 484 -0.75 -3.44 13.93
N CYS A 485 -0.28 -2.59 14.84
CA CYS A 485 -0.79 -2.56 16.20
C CYS A 485 -2.14 -1.85 16.16
#